data_AF-A0A2E9VBZ7-F1
#
_entry.id   AF-A0A2E9VBZ7-F1
#
_cell.length_a   1.000
_cell.length_b   1.000
_cell.length_c   1.000
_cell.angle_alpha   90.00
_cell.angle_beta   90.00
_cell.angle_gamma   90.00
#
_symmetry.space_group_name_H-M   'P 1'
#
loop_
_entity.id
_entity.type
_entity.pdbx_description
1 polymer ?
#
loop_
_entity_poly.entity_id
_entity_poly.type
_entity_poly.pdbx_seq_one_letter_code
_entity_poly.pdbx_strand_id
1 'polypeptide(L)'
;MDSTVSTGAILQRLKLAQPVLDAIRRHGRQAYPNECCGALIGQEDHVIETLFLPNTTAEGPRQRFLISPEDYRFAEERAFAAEHELLGFYHSHPDHPARPSQHDLAHAWPFFVYVILAVREGDPVDLTAWRLLDDRSAFGVVEVTYGASGRHRT
;
A
#
# COMPACT_ATOMS: atom_id res chain seq x y z
N MET A 1 -8.50 -11.69 33.69
CA MET A 1 -8.42 -10.35 33.09
C MET A 1 -8.15 -10.58 31.63
N ASP A 2 -9.24 -10.73 30.89
CA ASP A 2 -9.21 -11.12 29.48
C ASP A 2 -8.88 -9.87 28.67
N SER A 3 -7.68 -9.83 28.11
CA SER A 3 -7.28 -8.78 27.17
C SER A 3 -7.94 -9.08 25.84
N THR A 4 -9.19 -8.61 25.68
CA THR A 4 -9.90 -8.63 24.41
C THR A 4 -9.10 -7.79 23.44
N VAL A 5 -8.32 -8.46 22.59
CA VAL A 5 -7.89 -7.91 21.31
C VAL A 5 -9.18 -7.59 20.59
N SER A 6 -9.60 -6.31 20.61
CA SER A 6 -10.61 -5.84 19.67
C SER A 6 -10.06 -6.14 18.29
N THR A 7 -10.58 -7.21 17.69
CA THR A 7 -10.51 -7.46 16.26
C THR A 7 -11.05 -6.19 15.61
N GLY A 8 -10.15 -5.30 15.21
CA GLY A 8 -10.50 -4.07 14.52
C GLY A 8 -11.43 -4.46 13.38
N ALA A 9 -12.62 -3.88 13.36
CA ALA A 9 -13.63 -4.21 12.36
C ALA A 9 -12.98 -4.14 10.98
N ILE A 10 -13.12 -5.20 10.19
CA ILE A 10 -12.70 -5.19 8.78
C ILE A 10 -13.53 -4.08 8.12
N LEU A 11 -12.88 -2.98 7.77
CA LEU A 11 -13.57 -1.83 7.19
C LEU A 11 -13.97 -2.11 5.75
N GLN A 12 -13.12 -2.86 5.04
CA GLN A 12 -13.23 -3.11 3.62
C GLN A 12 -12.39 -4.34 3.25
N ARG A 13 -12.64 -4.90 2.07
CA ARG A 13 -11.75 -5.87 1.42
C ARG A 13 -10.94 -5.17 0.33
N LEU A 14 -9.74 -5.66 0.09
CA LEU A 14 -8.91 -5.29 -1.05
C LEU A 14 -8.45 -6.55 -1.73
N LYS A 15 -8.79 -6.73 -2.99
CA LYS A 15 -8.32 -7.84 -3.81
C LYS A 15 -7.04 -7.42 -4.53
N LEU A 16 -5.96 -8.17 -4.31
CA LEU A 16 -4.71 -8.00 -5.05
C LEU A 16 -4.58 -9.15 -6.05
N ALA A 17 -4.42 -8.83 -7.33
CA ALA A 17 -4.04 -9.83 -8.32
C ALA A 17 -2.62 -10.37 -8.01
N GLN A 18 -2.37 -11.65 -8.29
CA GLN A 18 -1.03 -12.25 -8.07
C GLN A 18 0.11 -11.45 -8.72
N PRO A 19 0.00 -10.97 -9.98
CA PRO A 19 1.06 -10.16 -10.60
C PRO A 19 1.33 -8.84 -9.88
N VAL A 20 0.29 -8.24 -9.27
CA VAL A 20 0.39 -7.00 -8.48
C VAL A 20 1.15 -7.27 -7.19
N LEU A 21 0.80 -8.34 -6.48
CA LEU A 21 1.52 -8.75 -5.27
C LEU A 21 3.01 -9.00 -5.55
N ASP A 22 3.30 -9.71 -6.63
CA ASP A 22 4.67 -10.02 -7.03
C ASP A 22 5.45 -8.75 -7.43
N ALA A 23 4.78 -7.79 -8.08
CA ALA A 23 5.36 -6.49 -8.41
C ALA A 23 5.72 -5.68 -7.16
N ILE A 24 4.81 -5.59 -6.17
CA ILE A 24 5.04 -4.89 -4.90
C ILE A 24 6.21 -5.54 -4.15
N ARG A 25 6.23 -6.86 -4.02
CA ARG A 25 7.31 -7.60 -3.34
C ARG A 25 8.65 -7.41 -4.01
N ARG A 26 8.68 -7.48 -5.35
CA ARG A 26 9.90 -7.24 -6.14
C ARG A 26 10.40 -5.81 -5.93
N HIS A 27 9.51 -4.81 -5.93
CA HIS A 27 9.89 -3.43 -5.70
C HIS A 27 10.50 -3.22 -4.31
N GLY A 28 9.85 -3.74 -3.26
CA GLY A 28 10.38 -3.66 -1.89
C GLY A 28 11.76 -4.31 -1.74
N ARG A 29 11.97 -5.48 -2.36
CA ARG A 29 13.29 -6.14 -2.39
C ARG A 29 14.34 -5.30 -3.11
N GLN A 30 14.00 -4.69 -4.23
CA GLN A 30 14.93 -3.87 -5.02
C GLN A 30 15.27 -2.53 -4.34
N ALA A 31 14.33 -1.97 -3.59
CA ALA A 31 14.53 -0.72 -2.88
C ALA A 31 15.35 -0.90 -1.60
N TYR A 32 15.32 -2.09 -0.98
CA TYR A 32 16.06 -2.38 0.25
C TYR A 32 17.55 -2.00 0.13
N PRO A 33 18.13 -1.29 1.12
CA PRO A 33 17.61 -0.99 2.47
C PRO A 33 16.75 0.28 2.58
N ASN A 34 16.29 0.84 1.46
CA ASN A 34 15.42 2.01 1.42
C ASN A 34 13.94 1.64 1.34
N GLU A 35 13.07 2.58 1.68
CA GLU A 35 11.63 2.44 1.52
C GLU A 35 11.24 2.60 0.04
N CYS A 36 10.51 1.62 -0.51
CA CYS A 36 9.84 1.77 -1.80
C CYS A 36 8.50 2.45 -1.62
N CYS A 37 7.99 3.10 -2.66
CA CYS A 37 6.64 3.59 -2.70
C CYS A 37 5.99 3.47 -4.07
N GLY A 38 4.67 3.44 -4.10
CA GLY A 38 3.94 3.42 -5.35
C GLY A 38 2.44 3.59 -5.18
N ALA A 39 1.77 3.77 -6.30
CA ALA A 39 0.31 3.88 -6.37
C ALA A 39 -0.32 2.52 -6.71
N LEU A 40 -1.53 2.32 -6.20
CA LEU A 40 -2.39 1.17 -6.45
C LEU A 40 -3.51 1.61 -7.39
N ILE A 41 -3.57 0.99 -8.57
CA ILE A 41 -4.54 1.32 -9.62
C ILE A 41 -5.45 0.13 -9.84
N GLY A 42 -6.75 0.40 -9.92
CA GLY A 42 -7.73 -0.60 -10.26
C GLY A 42 -9.15 -0.11 -10.20
N GLN A 43 -10.09 -0.98 -9.86
CA GLN A 43 -11.50 -0.66 -9.90
C GLN A 43 -12.20 -1.24 -8.67
N GLU A 44 -13.04 -0.43 -8.03
CA GLU A 44 -13.76 -0.79 -6.80
C GLU A 44 -12.80 -1.23 -5.67
N ASP A 45 -12.74 -2.54 -5.40
CA ASP A 45 -11.87 -3.13 -4.39
C ASP A 45 -10.74 -3.98 -4.99
N HIS A 46 -10.55 -3.97 -6.30
CA HIS A 46 -9.60 -4.83 -7.00
C HIS A 46 -8.44 -4.03 -7.58
N VAL A 47 -7.24 -4.24 -7.03
CA VAL A 47 -5.98 -3.72 -7.58
C VAL A 47 -5.50 -4.65 -8.68
N ILE A 48 -5.32 -4.07 -9.86
CA ILE A 48 -4.90 -4.78 -11.08
C ILE A 48 -3.54 -4.30 -11.58
N GLU A 49 -3.12 -3.10 -11.16
CA GLU A 49 -1.84 -2.51 -11.53
C GLU A 49 -1.22 -1.75 -10.35
N THR A 50 0.10 -1.76 -10.28
CA THR A 50 0.87 -0.88 -9.39
C THR A 50 1.78 0.01 -10.21
N LEU A 51 1.84 1.28 -9.85
CA LEU A 51 2.75 2.24 -10.44
C LEU A 51 3.86 2.56 -9.43
N PHE A 52 5.11 2.48 -9.85
CA PHE A 52 6.25 2.82 -8.98
C PHE A 52 6.37 4.33 -8.93
N LEU A 53 6.44 4.89 -7.73
CA LEU A 53 6.65 6.31 -7.52
C LEU A 53 8.07 6.52 -6.97
N PRO A 54 8.79 7.57 -7.40
CA PRO A 54 10.07 7.89 -6.81
C PRO A 54 9.87 8.31 -5.34
N ASN A 55 10.61 7.68 -4.42
CA ASN A 55 10.60 8.09 -3.02
C ASN A 55 11.43 9.36 -2.84
N THR A 56 10.82 10.50 -3.15
CA THR A 56 11.48 11.81 -3.28
C THR A 56 11.48 12.58 -1.95
N THR A 57 11.92 11.97 -0.85
CA THR A 57 12.05 12.71 0.41
C THR A 57 13.44 13.29 0.61
N ALA A 58 13.49 14.61 0.82
CA ALA A 58 14.70 15.38 1.13
C ALA A 58 15.37 14.98 2.46
N GLU A 59 14.70 14.19 3.30
CA GLU A 59 15.14 13.81 4.65
C GLU A 59 15.75 12.39 4.71
N GLY A 60 15.96 11.77 3.55
CA GLY A 60 16.59 10.47 3.40
C GLY A 60 15.57 9.32 3.25
N PRO A 61 15.82 8.36 2.35
CA PRO A 61 14.84 7.33 1.94
C PRO A 61 14.64 6.20 2.97
N ARG A 62 14.93 6.47 4.24
CA ARG A 62 14.95 5.48 5.33
C ARG A 62 13.75 5.54 6.27
N GLN A 63 12.94 6.60 6.27
CA GLN A 63 11.93 6.79 7.33
C GLN A 63 10.67 7.57 6.96
N ARG A 64 10.53 8.07 5.73
CA ARG A 64 9.48 9.06 5.40
C ARG A 64 9.08 8.85 3.95
N PHE A 65 7.87 8.34 3.70
CA PHE A 65 7.24 8.41 2.38
C PHE A 65 6.37 9.67 2.32
N LEU A 66 6.59 10.51 1.31
CA LEU A 66 5.74 11.67 1.04
C LEU A 66 5.23 11.59 -0.39
N ILE A 67 3.92 11.48 -0.56
CA ILE A 67 3.28 11.58 -1.88
C ILE A 67 3.32 13.05 -2.27
N SER A 68 4.19 13.41 -3.23
CA SER A 68 4.17 14.77 -3.75
C SER A 68 2.88 15.00 -4.56
N PRO A 69 2.41 16.26 -4.68
CA PRO A 69 1.30 16.58 -5.57
C PRO A 69 1.55 16.15 -7.03
N GLU A 70 2.81 16.10 -7.44
CA GLU A 70 3.22 15.64 -8.78
C GLU A 70 3.06 14.12 -8.92
N ASP A 71 3.50 13.34 -7.93
CA ASP A 71 3.34 11.89 -7.90
C ASP A 71 1.87 11.49 -7.85
N TYR A 72 1.07 12.21 -7.04
CA TYR A 72 -0.37 12.05 -6.99
C TYR A 72 -1.01 12.30 -8.36
N ARG A 73 -0.69 13.42 -8.99
CA ARG A 73 -1.23 13.78 -10.31
C ARG A 73 -0.82 12.74 -11.37
N PHE A 74 0.43 12.29 -11.35
CA PHE A 74 0.92 11.27 -12.27
C PHE A 74 0.20 9.92 -12.07
N ALA A 75 -0.04 9.53 -10.82
CA ALA A 75 -0.81 8.33 -10.50
C ALA A 75 -2.28 8.44 -10.96
N GLU A 76 -2.93 9.59 -10.76
CA GLU A 76 -4.28 9.84 -11.27
C GLU A 76 -4.33 9.84 -12.80
N GLU A 77 -3.40 10.53 -13.47
CA GLU A 77 -3.33 10.57 -14.94
C GLU A 77 -3.15 9.15 -15.51
N ARG A 78 -2.31 8.32 -14.87
CA ARG A 78 -2.10 6.92 -15.27
C ARG A 78 -3.34 6.05 -15.06
N ALA A 79 -4.05 6.24 -13.95
CA ALA A 79 -5.29 5.53 -13.66
C ALA A 79 -6.37 5.90 -14.68
N PHE A 80 -6.55 7.20 -14.92
CA PHE A 80 -7.49 7.72 -15.92
C PHE A 80 -7.20 7.19 -17.33
N ALA A 81 -5.94 7.20 -17.75
CA ALA A 81 -5.52 6.67 -19.06
C ALA A 81 -5.74 5.15 -19.19
N ALA A 82 -5.84 4.43 -18.06
CA ALA A 82 -6.15 3.01 -18.02
C ALA A 82 -7.65 2.71 -17.93
N GLU A 83 -8.52 3.73 -17.89
CA GLU A 83 -9.95 3.59 -17.55
C GLU A 83 -10.15 2.94 -16.16
N HIS A 84 -9.28 3.29 -15.21
CA HIS A 84 -9.27 2.80 -13.84
C HIS A 84 -9.18 3.94 -12.82
N GLU A 85 -9.25 3.59 -11.54
CA GLU A 85 -9.23 4.49 -10.39
C GLU A 85 -7.95 4.32 -9.58
N LEU A 86 -7.53 5.42 -8.94
CA LEU A 86 -6.47 5.40 -7.94
C LEU A 86 -7.05 4.92 -6.60
N LEU A 87 -6.79 3.66 -6.24
CA LEU A 87 -7.32 3.05 -5.01
C LEU A 87 -6.50 3.43 -3.77
N GLY A 88 -5.25 3.84 -3.96
CA GLY A 88 -4.39 4.33 -2.90
C GLY A 88 -2.93 4.09 -3.18
N PHE A 89 -2.16 3.84 -2.13
CA PHE A 89 -0.71 3.80 -2.19
C PHE A 89 -0.16 2.61 -1.42
N TYR A 90 1.05 2.20 -1.77
CA TYR A 90 1.81 1.23 -1.01
C TYR A 90 3.21 1.74 -0.70
N HIS A 91 3.78 1.27 0.40
CA HIS A 91 5.17 1.49 0.73
C HIS A 91 5.77 0.29 1.46
N SER A 92 7.10 0.21 1.51
CA SER A 92 7.79 -0.84 2.25
C SER A 92 8.49 -0.32 3.49
N HIS A 93 8.45 -1.12 4.55
CA HIS A 93 9.15 -0.91 5.81
C HIS A 93 10.37 -1.84 5.89
N PRO A 94 11.61 -1.34 5.70
CA PRO A 94 12.83 -2.12 5.88
C PRO A 94 13.07 -2.39 7.36
N ASP A 95 13.23 -3.66 7.72
CA ASP A 95 13.46 -4.19 9.08
C ASP A 95 12.39 -3.79 10.13
N HIS A 96 11.24 -3.32 9.66
CA HIS A 96 10.10 -2.91 10.46
C HIS A 96 8.85 -3.73 10.11
N PRO A 97 7.89 -3.89 11.04
CA PRO A 97 6.66 -4.63 10.77
C PRO A 97 5.77 -3.88 9.77
N ALA A 98 4.92 -4.65 9.06
CA ALA A 98 3.91 -4.15 8.13
C ALA A 98 2.74 -3.55 8.92
N ARG A 99 2.97 -2.44 9.62
CA ARG A 99 1.97 -1.72 10.41
C ARG A 99 2.16 -0.22 10.26
N PRO A 100 1.08 0.56 10.16
CA PRO A 100 1.17 2.00 10.06
C PRO A 100 1.75 2.56 11.36
N SER A 101 2.63 3.54 11.20
CA SER A 101 3.18 4.37 12.27
C SER A 101 2.24 5.55 12.58
N GLN A 102 2.50 6.26 13.68
CA GLN A 102 1.80 7.53 13.95
C GLN A 102 2.07 8.58 12.87
N HIS A 103 3.21 8.52 12.18
CA HIS A 103 3.53 9.43 11.10
C HIS A 103 2.64 9.20 9.88
N ASP A 104 2.40 7.94 9.53
CA ASP A 104 1.49 7.55 8.45
C ASP A 104 0.08 8.07 8.73
N LEU A 105 -0.35 8.04 10.00
CA LEU A 105 -1.65 8.56 10.41
C LEU A 105 -1.76 10.07 10.20
N ALA A 106 -0.68 10.82 10.45
CA ALA A 106 -0.66 12.26 10.26
C ALA A 106 -0.72 12.68 8.78
N HIS A 107 -0.21 11.83 7.87
CA HIS A 107 -0.09 12.14 6.44
C HIS A 107 -1.09 11.37 5.55
N ALA A 108 -1.87 10.45 6.13
CA ALA A 108 -2.88 9.70 5.41
C ALA A 108 -4.11 10.52 5.06
N TRP A 109 -4.70 10.17 3.93
CA TRP A 109 -5.95 10.68 3.41
C TRP A 109 -7.05 9.62 3.58
N PRO A 110 -8.26 10.01 4.04
CA PRO A 110 -9.33 9.08 4.46
C PRO A 110 -9.93 8.22 3.34
N PHE A 111 -9.71 8.58 2.07
CA PHE A 111 -10.30 7.90 0.92
C PHE A 111 -9.41 6.80 0.33
N PHE A 112 -8.12 6.78 0.67
CA PHE A 112 -7.16 5.85 0.08
C PHE A 112 -6.87 4.65 0.98
N VAL A 113 -6.55 3.53 0.31
CA VAL A 113 -6.00 2.35 0.97
C VAL A 113 -4.48 2.43 0.98
N TYR A 114 -3.88 2.12 2.13
CA TYR A 114 -2.45 2.09 2.36
C TYR A 114 -2.00 0.65 2.55
N VAL A 115 -1.25 0.13 1.58
CA VAL A 115 -0.64 -1.21 1.66
C VAL A 115 0.79 -1.08 2.17
N ILE A 116 1.12 -1.84 3.22
CA ILE A 116 2.44 -1.80 3.86
C ILE A 116 3.11 -3.15 3.67
N LEU A 117 4.31 -3.14 3.09
CA LEU A 117 5.12 -4.33 2.90
C LEU A 117 6.27 -4.35 3.93
N ALA A 118 6.34 -5.35 4.79
CA ALA A 118 7.52 -5.57 5.61
C ALA A 118 8.61 -6.27 4.78
N VAL A 119 9.81 -5.69 4.77
CA VAL A 119 10.99 -6.27 4.13
C VAL A 119 12.06 -6.47 5.21
N ARG A 120 12.44 -7.71 5.50
CA ARG A 120 13.46 -8.04 6.50
C ARG A 120 14.68 -8.61 5.81
N GLU A 121 15.84 -8.03 6.06
CA GLU A 121 17.10 -8.49 5.47
C GLU A 121 17.04 -8.58 3.92
N GLY A 122 16.24 -7.72 3.27
CA GLY A 122 16.02 -7.73 1.82
C GLY A 122 14.91 -8.67 1.33
N ASP A 123 14.28 -9.44 2.22
CA ASP A 123 13.20 -10.35 1.86
C ASP A 123 11.81 -9.80 2.27
N PRO A 124 10.85 -9.71 1.34
CA PRO A 124 9.47 -9.37 1.66
C PRO A 124 8.83 -10.47 2.50
N VAL A 125 8.48 -10.17 3.76
CA VAL A 125 7.98 -11.17 4.73
C VAL A 125 6.50 -11.05 5.02
N ASP A 126 5.92 -9.85 4.95
CA ASP A 126 4.53 -9.62 5.33
C ASP A 126 3.94 -8.45 4.54
N LEU A 127 2.63 -8.49 4.29
CA LEU A 127 1.90 -7.44 3.58
C LEU A 127 0.54 -7.24 4.22
N THR A 128 0.25 -6.01 4.63
CA THR A 128 -1.01 -5.63 5.25
C THR A 128 -1.62 -4.42 4.55
N ALA A 129 -2.92 -4.24 4.67
CA ALA A 129 -3.62 -3.07 4.13
C ALA A 129 -4.43 -2.37 5.22
N TRP A 130 -4.45 -1.04 5.12
CA TRP A 130 -5.02 -0.15 6.12
C TRP A 130 -5.78 0.97 5.44
N ARG A 131 -6.85 1.44 6.08
CA ARG A 131 -7.56 2.64 5.65
C ARG A 131 -7.78 3.52 6.86
N LEU A 132 -7.55 4.82 6.69
CA LEU A 132 -7.81 5.79 7.75
C LEU A 132 -9.32 5.86 7.99
N LEU A 133 -9.74 5.78 9.25
CA LEU A 133 -11.16 5.92 9.63
C LEU A 133 -11.68 7.31 9.26
N ASP A 134 -13.00 7.43 9.05
CA ASP A 134 -13.64 8.70 8.68
C ASP A 134 -13.45 9.80 9.74
N ASP A 135 -13.31 9.40 11.01
CA ASP A 135 -13.02 10.30 12.15
C ASP A 135 -11.52 10.65 12.26
N ARG A 136 -10.68 10.08 11.39
CA ARG A 136 -9.21 10.20 11.36
C ARG A 136 -8.54 9.83 12.69
N SER A 137 -9.20 9.07 13.54
CA SER A 137 -8.69 8.71 14.88
C SER A 137 -7.68 7.56 14.83
N ALA A 138 -7.87 6.63 13.89
CA ALA A 138 -7.02 5.45 13.72
C ALA A 138 -7.10 4.90 12.29
N PHE A 139 -6.23 3.93 11.99
CA PHE A 139 -6.39 3.06 10.83
C PHE A 139 -7.23 1.86 11.19
N GLY A 140 -8.22 1.54 10.35
CA GLY A 140 -8.86 0.23 10.38
C GLY A 140 -8.20 -0.73 9.40
N VAL A 141 -8.33 -2.02 9.71
CA VAL A 141 -7.76 -3.10 8.93
C VAL A 141 -8.59 -3.27 7.66
N VAL A 142 -7.89 -3.35 6.53
CA VAL A 142 -8.46 -3.76 5.24
C VAL A 142 -8.04 -5.20 4.99
N GLU A 143 -9.02 -6.09 4.81
CA GLU A 143 -8.75 -7.50 4.55
C GLU A 143 -8.20 -7.65 3.12
N VAL A 144 -6.95 -8.11 3.01
CA VAL A 144 -6.33 -8.37 1.72
C VAL A 144 -6.67 -9.79 1.27
N THR A 145 -7.32 -9.90 0.12
CA THR A 145 -7.58 -11.17 -0.55
C THR A 145 -6.71 -11.28 -1.79
N TYR A 146 -6.13 -12.46 -2.02
CA TYR A 146 -5.30 -12.69 -3.19
C TYR A 146 -6.15 -13.32 -4.29
N GLY A 147 -6.30 -12.60 -5.41
CA GLY A 147 -6.98 -13.13 -6.58
C GLY A 147 -6.19 -14.31 -7.14
N ALA A 148 -6.87 -15.43 -7.42
CA ALA A 148 -6.27 -16.53 -8.15
C ALA A 148 -5.62 -15.99 -9.42
N SER A 149 -4.36 -16.39 -9.68
CA SER A 149 -3.63 -16.03 -10.90
C SER A 149 -4.52 -16.30 -12.10
N GLY A 150 -5.15 -15.26 -12.65
CA GLY A 150 -5.97 -15.36 -13.83
C GLY A 150 -5.08 -15.92 -14.91
N ARG A 151 -5.36 -17.15 -15.36
CA ARG A 151 -4.81 -17.65 -16.62
C ARG A 151 -5.18 -16.62 -17.67
N HIS A 152 -4.22 -15.81 -18.11
CA HIS A 152 -4.31 -15.14 -19.40
C HIS A 152 -4.30 -16.27 -20.44
N ARG A 153 -5.49 -16.77 -20.80
CA ARG A 153 -5.70 -17.48 -22.07
C ARG A 153 -5.95 -16.37 -23.09
N THR A 154 -4.93 -16.04 -23.87
CA THR A 154 -4.85 -16.21 -25.33
C THR A 154 -3.68 -15.42 -25.86
#